data_AF-A0A7J9F061-F1
#
_entry.id   AF-A0A7J9F061-F1
#
_cell.length_a   1.000
_cell.length_b   1.000
_cell.length_c   1.000
_cell.angle_alpha   90.00
_cell.angle_beta   90.00
_cell.angle_gamma   90.00
#
_symmetry.space_group_name_H-M   'P 1'
#
loop_
_entity.id
_entity.type
_entity.pdbx_description
1 polymer ?
#
loop_
_entity_poly.entity_id
_entity_poly.type
_entity_poly.pdbx_seq_one_letter_code
_entity_poly.pdbx_strand_id
1 'polypeptide(L)'
;MEAQKKIKVEFLEPEKAWELFQDKVGDEALNSHPDIPNLAKQVAERCGGLPLALITIGRAMACKTTLEDWKYAIEMLKRFALPKMENEVFPLLKFSYDNLPDATMKCCLLYCYLYPEDYCIPKKRLVEYWFCQGLLNKFDRIS
;
A
#
# COMPACT_ATOMS: atom_id res chain seq x y z
N MET A 1 -11.72 -7.06 -16.36
CA MET A 1 -12.64 -7.54 -15.32
C MET A 1 -13.47 -6.35 -14.90
N GLU A 2 -14.74 -6.29 -15.27
CA GLU A 2 -15.64 -5.27 -14.73
C GLU A 2 -16.32 -5.87 -13.51
N ALA A 3 -16.19 -5.22 -12.36
CA ALA A 3 -16.90 -5.63 -11.15
C ALA A 3 -18.40 -5.44 -11.39
N GLN A 4 -19.17 -6.52 -11.30
CA GLN A 4 -20.62 -6.54 -11.56
C GLN A 4 -21.42 -5.64 -10.60
N LYS A 5 -20.82 -5.26 -9.46
CA LYS A 5 -21.42 -4.36 -8.47
C LYS A 5 -20.32 -3.68 -7.65
N LYS A 6 -20.37 -2.34 -7.56
CA LYS A 6 -19.54 -1.59 -6.62
C LYS A 6 -20.27 -1.55 -5.27
N ILE A 7 -19.69 -2.18 -4.25
CA ILE A 7 -20.20 -2.12 -2.88
C ILE A 7 -19.29 -1.18 -2.11
N LYS A 8 -19.85 -0.10 -1.55
CA LYS A 8 -19.11 0.77 -0.66
C LYS A 8 -18.87 0.01 0.64
N VAL A 9 -17.62 -0.24 0.97
CA VAL A 9 -17.26 -0.82 2.27
C VAL A 9 -17.41 0.29 3.31
N GLU A 10 -18.34 0.10 4.24
CA GLU A 10 -18.52 1.01 5.36
C GLU A 10 -17.39 0.84 6.38
N PHE A 11 -17.05 1.93 7.05
CA PHE A 11 -16.14 1.88 8.18
C PHE A 11 -16.81 1.16 9.33
N LEU A 12 -16.05 0.32 10.04
CA LEU A 12 -16.54 -0.37 11.23
C LEU A 12 -16.54 0.59 12.41
N GLU A 13 -17.57 0.46 13.24
CA GLU A 13 -17.60 1.05 14.57
C GLU A 13 -16.38 0.58 15.40
N PRO A 14 -15.86 1.43 16.32
CA PRO A 14 -14.61 1.16 17.04
C PRO A 14 -14.54 -0.22 17.71
N GLU A 15 -15.64 -0.69 18.28
CA GLU A 15 -15.71 -1.98 18.96
C GLU A 15 -15.53 -3.14 17.96
N LYS A 16 -16.27 -3.11 16.85
CA LYS A 16 -16.16 -4.13 15.78
C LYS A 16 -14.82 -4.08 15.07
N ALA A 17 -14.26 -2.88 14.92
CA ALA A 17 -12.92 -2.69 14.36
C ALA A 17 -11.86 -3.34 15.25
N TRP A 18 -11.97 -3.14 16.56
CA TRP A 18 -11.07 -3.75 17.54
C TRP A 18 -11.20 -5.28 17.57
N GLU A 19 -12.42 -5.80 17.63
CA GLU A 19 -12.68 -7.25 17.58
C GLU A 19 -12.08 -7.89 16.33
N LEU A 20 -12.31 -7.29 15.15
CA LEU A 20 -11.73 -7.76 13.89
C LEU A 20 -10.20 -7.72 13.91
N PHE A 21 -9.61 -6.66 14.47
CA PHE A 21 -8.16 -6.55 14.56
C PHE A 21 -7.57 -7.64 15.47
N GLN A 22 -8.16 -7.87 16.63
CA GLN A 22 -7.73 -8.92 17.56
C GLN A 22 -7.77 -10.30 16.91
N ASP A 23 -8.86 -10.62 16.21
CA ASP A 23 -9.00 -11.88 15.46
C ASP A 23 -7.89 -12.09 14.42
N LYS A 24 -7.42 -11.01 13.79
CA LYS A 24 -6.38 -11.09 12.74
C LYS A 24 -4.96 -11.09 13.28
N VAL A 25 -4.72 -10.52 14.46
CA VAL A 25 -3.42 -10.58 15.16
C VAL A 25 -3.25 -11.94 15.84
N GLY A 26 -4.29 -12.43 16.51
CA GLY A 26 -4.26 -13.66 17.29
C GLY A 26 -3.72 -13.49 18.71
N ASP A 27 -4.17 -14.39 19.59
CA ASP A 27 -3.91 -14.32 21.04
C ASP A 27 -2.42 -14.48 21.40
N GLU A 28 -1.66 -15.25 20.61
CA GLU A 28 -0.24 -15.49 20.88
C GLU A 28 0.57 -14.17 20.83
N ALA A 29 0.39 -13.38 19.77
CA ALA A 29 1.05 -12.08 19.66
C ALA A 29 0.49 -11.08 20.69
N LEU A 30 -0.83 -11.03 20.89
CA LEU A 30 -1.45 -10.10 21.84
C LEU A 30 -1.00 -10.32 23.29
N ASN A 31 -0.79 -11.58 23.68
CA ASN A 31 -0.42 -11.95 25.05
C ASN A 31 1.10 -12.09 25.25
N SER A 32 1.91 -11.81 24.23
CA SER A 32 3.37 -11.97 24.31
C SER A 32 4.05 -10.95 25.24
N HIS A 33 3.40 -9.82 25.55
CA HIS A 33 3.86 -8.85 26.54
C HIS A 33 2.67 -8.05 27.13
N PRO A 34 2.65 -7.71 28.44
CA PRO A 34 1.54 -6.99 29.08
C PRO A 34 1.12 -5.67 28.42
N ASP A 35 2.08 -4.95 27.83
CA ASP A 35 1.83 -3.66 27.15
C ASP A 35 1.37 -3.79 25.68
N ILE A 36 1.49 -4.97 25.06
CA ILE A 36 1.14 -5.17 23.65
C ILE A 36 -0.36 -4.92 23.39
N PRO A 37 -1.32 -5.37 24.21
CA PRO A 37 -2.74 -5.08 23.97
C PRO A 37 -3.04 -3.58 23.82
N ASN A 38 -2.35 -2.73 24.60
CA ASN A 38 -2.52 -1.27 24.50
C ASN A 38 -1.90 -0.71 23.21
N LEU A 39 -0.74 -1.21 22.79
CA LEU A 39 -0.13 -0.81 21.52
C LEU A 39 -0.96 -1.32 20.32
N ALA A 40 -1.48 -2.54 20.41
CA ALA A 40 -2.35 -3.12 19.40
C ALA A 40 -3.63 -2.31 19.21
N LYS A 41 -4.22 -1.82 20.30
CA LYS A 41 -5.38 -0.92 20.24
C LYS A 41 -5.05 0.38 19.49
N GLN A 42 -3.90 0.99 19.77
CA GLN A 42 -3.45 2.19 19.03
C GLN A 42 -3.24 1.92 17.54
N VAL A 43 -2.77 0.72 17.17
CA VAL A 43 -2.63 0.31 15.77
C VAL A 43 -4.01 0.18 15.11
N ALA A 44 -4.96 -0.49 15.77
CA ALA A 44 -6.33 -0.65 15.29
C ALA A 44 -7.05 0.69 15.11
N GLU A 45 -6.92 1.60 16.08
CA GLU A 45 -7.47 2.96 16.01
C GLU A 45 -6.95 3.73 14.78
N ARG A 46 -5.67 3.56 14.43
CA ARG A 46 -5.08 4.18 13.24
C ARG A 46 -5.52 3.58 11.93
N CYS A 47 -6.04 2.36 11.93
CA CYS A 47 -6.69 1.78 10.76
C CYS A 47 -8.03 2.47 10.45
N GLY A 48 -8.54 3.32 11.36
CA GLY A 48 -9.67 4.20 11.11
C GLY A 48 -10.96 3.47 10.77
N GLY A 49 -11.14 2.23 11.24
CA GLY A 49 -12.32 1.41 10.96
C GLY A 49 -12.37 0.79 9.55
N LEU A 50 -11.37 0.98 8.70
CA LEU A 50 -11.32 0.33 7.37
C LEU A 50 -11.08 -1.18 7.53
N PRO A 51 -12.03 -2.06 7.13
CA PRO A 51 -11.86 -3.51 7.27
C PRO A 51 -10.59 -4.02 6.60
N LEU A 52 -10.26 -3.51 5.41
CA LEU A 52 -9.07 -3.93 4.68
C LEU A 52 -7.77 -3.55 5.40
N ALA A 53 -7.70 -2.35 5.99
CA ALA A 53 -6.55 -1.91 6.75
C ALA A 53 -6.37 -2.77 8.02
N LEU A 54 -7.46 -2.99 8.76
CA LEU A 54 -7.48 -3.83 9.97
C LEU A 54 -7.00 -5.25 9.67
N ILE A 55 -7.52 -5.88 8.60
CA ILE A 55 -7.13 -7.24 8.22
C ILE A 55 -5.68 -7.31 7.79
N THR A 56 -5.24 -6.36 6.96
CA THR A 56 -3.88 -6.37 6.39
C THR A 56 -2.84 -6.16 7.48
N ILE A 57 -3.03 -5.14 8.31
CA ILE A 57 -2.10 -4.80 9.39
C ILE A 57 -2.18 -5.85 10.50
N GLY A 58 -3.38 -6.30 10.88
CA GLY A 58 -3.55 -7.33 11.91
C GLY A 58 -2.77 -8.61 11.56
N ARG A 59 -2.88 -9.10 10.31
CA ARG A 59 -2.11 -10.26 9.83
C ARG A 59 -0.60 -10.00 9.82
N ALA A 60 -0.16 -8.81 9.45
CA ALA A 60 1.26 -8.46 9.49
C ALA A 60 1.83 -8.44 10.92
N MET A 61 0.99 -8.13 11.91
CA MET A 61 1.35 -8.10 13.32
C MET A 61 1.23 -9.47 14.01
N ALA A 62 0.65 -10.49 13.37
CA ALA A 62 0.39 -11.79 13.98
C ALA A 62 1.64 -12.55 14.46
N CYS A 63 2.81 -12.25 13.90
CA CYS A 63 4.09 -12.85 14.31
C CYS A 63 4.97 -11.87 15.12
N LYS A 64 4.42 -10.74 15.55
CA LYS A 64 5.18 -9.67 16.22
C LYS A 64 4.97 -9.71 17.73
N THR A 65 6.02 -10.11 18.44
CA THR A 65 5.98 -10.36 19.89
C THR A 65 6.79 -9.36 20.72
N THR A 66 7.48 -8.41 20.08
CA THR A 66 8.34 -7.42 20.76
C THR A 66 7.70 -6.05 20.80
N LEU A 67 7.92 -5.28 21.87
CA LEU A 67 7.39 -3.92 21.97
C LEU A 67 7.92 -3.00 20.86
N GLU A 68 9.15 -3.23 20.42
CA GLU A 68 9.81 -2.48 19.35
C GLU A 68 9.08 -2.65 18.03
N ASP A 69 8.65 -3.87 17.67
CA ASP A 69 7.86 -4.12 16.45
C ASP A 69 6.55 -3.33 16.46
N TRP A 70 5.84 -3.33 17.60
CA TRP A 70 4.56 -2.63 17.74
C TRP A 70 4.74 -1.10 17.73
N LYS A 71 5.76 -0.57 18.42
CA LYS A 71 6.10 0.87 18.39
C LYS A 71 6.51 1.31 16.98
N TYR A 72 7.26 0.48 16.26
CA TYR A 72 7.65 0.74 14.88
C TYR A 72 6.43 0.76 13.95
N ALA A 73 5.52 -0.20 14.06
CA ALA A 73 4.28 -0.22 13.27
C ALA A 73 3.44 1.04 13.50
N ILE A 74 3.33 1.46 14.76
CA ILE A 74 2.72 2.74 15.15
C ILE A 74 3.43 3.89 14.42
N GLU A 75 4.74 4.04 14.55
CA GLU A 75 5.46 5.13 13.87
C GLU A 75 5.24 5.15 12.36
N MET A 76 5.27 3.98 11.71
CA MET A 76 5.03 3.85 10.27
C MET A 76 3.62 4.32 9.91
N LEU A 77 2.58 3.84 10.60
CA LEU A 77 1.19 4.26 10.35
C LEU A 77 0.98 5.76 10.55
N LYS A 78 1.74 6.39 11.44
CA LYS A 78 1.77 7.86 11.61
C LYS A 78 2.29 8.58 10.37
N ARG A 79 3.25 8.00 9.65
CA ARG A 79 3.81 8.56 8.41
C ARG A 79 2.89 8.34 7.20
N PHE A 80 2.19 7.21 7.16
CA PHE A 80 1.32 6.83 6.05
C PHE A 80 -0.14 7.29 6.18
N ALA A 81 -0.52 7.91 7.31
CA ALA A 81 -1.81 8.59 7.40
C ALA A 81 -1.91 9.64 6.26
N LEU A 82 -3.00 9.52 5.51
CA LEU A 82 -3.18 9.94 4.11
C LEU A 82 -2.86 11.40 3.70
N PRO A 83 -2.75 12.44 4.57
CA PRO A 83 -2.31 13.77 4.13
C PRO A 83 -0.82 13.89 3.74
N LYS A 84 0.01 12.88 4.03
CA LYS A 84 1.46 12.92 3.82
C LYS A 84 1.93 12.36 2.48
N MET A 85 1.07 11.69 1.72
CA MET A 85 1.49 11.12 0.43
C MET A 85 1.89 12.22 -0.57
N GLU A 86 1.11 13.32 -0.65
CA GLU A 86 1.46 14.47 -1.51
C GLU A 86 2.68 15.26 -1.02
N ASN A 87 2.86 15.40 0.29
CA ASN A 87 3.91 16.27 0.84
C ASN A 87 5.24 15.57 1.09
N GLU A 88 5.25 14.25 1.35
CA GLU A 88 6.46 13.49 1.68
C GLU A 88 6.83 12.49 0.58
N VAL A 89 5.85 11.81 -0.04
CA VAL A 89 6.12 10.76 -1.03
C VAL A 89 6.22 11.31 -2.44
N PHE A 90 5.34 12.24 -2.84
CA PHE A 90 5.35 12.82 -4.18
C PHE A 90 6.69 13.51 -4.54
N PRO A 91 7.35 14.29 -3.64
CA PRO A 91 8.67 14.85 -3.95
C PRO A 91 9.73 13.78 -4.23
N LEU A 92 9.70 12.64 -3.53
CA LEU A 92 10.64 11.52 -3.74
C LEU A 92 10.35 10.79 -5.06
N LEU A 93 9.08 10.58 -5.39
CA LEU A 93 8.67 9.99 -6.67
C LEU A 93 9.01 10.90 -7.85
N LYS A 94 8.76 12.20 -7.70
CA LYS A 94 9.16 13.22 -8.68
C LYS A 94 10.67 13.24 -8.87
N PHE A 95 11.45 13.25 -7.79
CA PHE A 95 12.90 13.15 -7.87
C PHE A 95 13.34 11.90 -8.63
N SER A 96 12.74 10.74 -8.33
CA SER A 96 13.06 9.49 -9.02
C SER A 96 12.74 9.56 -10.53
N TYR A 97 11.59 10.13 -10.88
CA TYR A 97 11.19 10.36 -12.27
C TYR A 97 12.12 11.33 -12.99
N ASP A 98 12.47 12.45 -12.37
CA ASP A 98 13.31 13.49 -12.94
C ASP A 98 14.73 12.96 -13.23
N ASN A 99 15.22 12.01 -12.43
CA ASN A 99 16.52 11.34 -12.59
C ASN A 99 16.49 10.10 -13.49
N LEU A 100 15.39 9.80 -14.18
CA LEU A 100 15.39 8.72 -15.18
C LEU A 100 16.39 9.05 -16.32
N PRO A 101 17.13 8.04 -16.83
CA PRO A 101 18.27 8.24 -17.74
C PRO A 101 17.96 9.03 -19.02
N ASP A 102 16.78 8.84 -19.59
CA ASP A 102 16.39 9.45 -20.84
C ASP A 102 14.87 9.74 -20.93
N ALA A 103 14.48 10.47 -21.97
CA ALA A 103 13.10 10.83 -22.23
C ALA A 103 12.23 9.60 -22.56
N THR A 104 12.81 8.56 -23.17
CA THR A 104 12.10 7.32 -23.50
C THR A 104 11.59 6.62 -22.25
N MET A 105 12.44 6.45 -21.23
CA MET A 105 12.06 5.82 -19.96
C MET A 105 11.01 6.65 -19.22
N LYS A 106 11.13 7.98 -19.25
CA LYS A 106 10.12 8.90 -18.70
C LYS A 106 8.77 8.72 -19.37
N CYS A 107 8.74 8.73 -20.70
CA CYS A 107 7.51 8.51 -21.47
C CYS A 107 6.92 7.11 -21.27
N CYS A 108 7.76 6.06 -21.21
CA CYS A 108 7.30 4.70 -20.94
C CYS A 108 6.61 4.61 -19.57
N LEU A 109 7.18 5.22 -18.52
CA LEU A 109 6.56 5.24 -17.20
C LEU A 109 5.22 6.00 -17.22
N LEU A 110 5.17 7.16 -17.86
CA LEU A 110 3.92 7.93 -17.99
C LEU A 110 2.85 7.21 -18.78
N TYR A 111 3.22 6.32 -19.71
CA TYR A 111 2.24 5.52 -20.45
C TYR A 111 1.38 4.63 -19.55
N CYS A 112 1.92 4.20 -18.40
CA CYS A 112 1.16 3.43 -17.40
C CYS A 112 -0.04 4.22 -16.84
N TYR A 113 0.02 5.56 -16.84
CA TYR A 113 -1.09 6.43 -16.40
C TYR A 113 -2.33 6.32 -17.29
N LEU A 114 -2.21 5.83 -18.53
CA LEU A 114 -3.35 5.65 -19.43
C LEU A 114 -4.27 4.49 -18.99
N TYR A 115 -3.85 3.68 -18.03
CA TYR A 115 -4.64 2.61 -17.48
C TYR A 115 -5.45 3.10 -16.27
N PRO A 116 -6.65 2.54 -16.03
CA PRO A 116 -7.42 2.86 -14.83
C PRO A 116 -6.64 2.55 -13.55
N GLU A 117 -7.01 3.24 -12.47
CA GLU A 117 -6.54 2.93 -11.12
C GLU A 117 -6.74 1.44 -10.80
N ASP A 118 -5.74 0.83 -10.14
CA ASP A 118 -5.68 -0.59 -9.76
C ASP A 118 -5.76 -1.61 -10.93
N TYR A 119 -5.59 -1.17 -12.18
CA TYR A 119 -5.60 -2.09 -13.31
C TYR A 119 -4.32 -2.93 -13.38
N CYS A 120 -4.47 -4.26 -13.53
CA CYS A 120 -3.35 -5.14 -13.80
C CYS A 120 -2.83 -4.96 -15.23
N ILE A 121 -1.81 -4.13 -15.42
CA ILE A 121 -1.22 -3.82 -16.73
C ILE A 121 -0.44 -5.04 -17.26
N PRO A 122 -0.85 -5.68 -18.38
CA PRO A 122 -0.12 -6.81 -18.92
C PRO A 122 1.20 -6.35 -19.56
N LYS A 123 2.34 -6.76 -18.97
CA LYS A 123 3.70 -6.36 -19.41
C LYS A 123 3.91 -6.49 -20.93
N LYS A 124 3.59 -7.66 -21.50
CA LYS A 124 3.82 -7.92 -22.94
C LYS A 124 3.08 -6.91 -23.82
N ARG A 125 1.82 -6.64 -23.49
CA ARG A 125 0.97 -5.71 -24.23
C ARG A 125 1.43 -4.26 -24.09
N LEU A 126 1.89 -3.89 -22.90
CA LEU A 126 2.46 -2.57 -22.63
C LEU A 126 3.70 -2.30 -23.49
N VAL A 127 4.62 -3.27 -23.57
CA VAL A 127 5.82 -3.19 -24.41
C VAL A 127 5.47 -3.11 -25.90
N GLU A 128 4.50 -3.90 -26.36
CA GLU A 128 3.99 -3.84 -27.74
C GLU A 128 3.47 -2.43 -28.08
N TYR A 129 2.72 -1.79 -27.17
CA TYR A 129 2.24 -0.43 -27.37
C TYR A 129 3.36 0.61 -27.41
N TRP A 130 4.36 0.50 -26.55
CA TRP A 130 5.52 1.39 -26.59
C TRP A 130 6.26 1.28 -27.93
N PHE A 131 6.42 0.07 -28.46
CA PHE A 131 7.02 -0.16 -29.77
C PHE A 131 6.16 0.44 -30.90
N CYS A 132 4.84 0.19 -30.89
CA CYS A 132 3.92 0.75 -31.89
C CYS A 132 3.86 2.28 -31.89
N GLN A 133 4.03 2.91 -30.73
CA GLN A 133 4.08 4.37 -30.56
C GLN A 133 5.45 4.96 -30.92
N GLY A 134 6.45 4.13 -31.25
CA GLY A 134 7.81 4.59 -31.54
C GLY A 134 8.58 5.08 -30.31
N LEU A 135 8.13 4.71 -29.10
CA LEU A 135 8.86 5.00 -27.87
C LEU A 135 10.06 4.07 -27.71
N LEU A 136 9.95 2.83 -28.20
CA LEU A 136 11.04 1.85 -28.20
C LEU A 136 11.48 1.51 -29.62
N ASN A 137 12.79 1.52 -29.81
CA ASN A 137 13.47 1.15 -31.04
C ASN A 137 14.18 -0.20 -30.87
N LYS A 138 14.54 -0.86 -31.98
CA LYS A 138 15.21 -2.18 -31.97
C LYS A 138 16.54 -2.24 -31.17
N PHE A 139 17.09 -1.10 -30.76
CA PHE A 139 18.33 -0.99 -29.99
C PHE A 139 18.11 -0.69 -28.50
N ASP A 140 16.87 -0.44 -28.08
CA ASP A 140 16.58 -0.08 -26.70
C ASP A 140 16.54 -1.36 -25.85
N ARG A 141 17.66 -1.63 -25.16
CA ARG A 141 17.75 -2.70 -24.18
C ARG A 141 17.08 -2.26 -22.89
N ILE A 142 15.84 -2.67 -22.69
CA ILE A 142 15.22 -2.64 -21.36
C ILE A 142 15.82 -3.81 -20.58
N SER A 143 16.82 -3.51 -19.76
CA SER A 143 17.46 -4.47 -18.84
C SER A 143 16.55 -4.73 -17.64
#